data_AF-A0A3N2RT80-F1
#
_entry.id   AF-A0A3N2RT80-F1
#
_cell.length_a   1.000
_cell.length_b   1.000
_cell.length_c   1.000
_cell.angle_alpha   90.00
_cell.angle_beta   90.00
_cell.angle_gamma   90.00
#
_symmetry.space_group_name_H-M   'P 1'
#
loop_
_entity.id
_entity.type
_entity.pdbx_description
1 polymer ?
#
loop_
_entity_poly.entity_id
_entity_poly.type
_entity_poly.pdbx_seq_one_letter_code
_entity_poly.pdbx_strand_id
1 'polypeptide(L)'
;MQAISYLTNKKTFGYKTLNPYWPNYLCKHRRHPKGIMLMYELEKPLSNEYTGNELAVIGMAGRFPGAGDIDSYWKNLCQEIDSVTWHTDFTQQASTDGSWHVPAGYLLTDVDQFDAKFFGMSPKEAAITDPQQRLLLECAWEALENAGYAATCHQQNVGVYVSRALLNKSNFC
;
A
#
# COMPACT_ATOMS: atom_id res chain seq x y z
N MET A 1 -14.57 36.87 -13.74
CA MET A 1 -15.44 35.76 -13.31
C MET A 1 -16.89 36.09 -13.65
N GLN A 2 -17.35 35.75 -14.85
CA GLN A 2 -18.79 35.86 -15.18
C GLN A 2 -19.42 34.50 -14.91
N ALA A 3 -20.31 34.44 -13.91
CA ALA A 3 -21.12 33.26 -13.63
C ALA A 3 -22.47 33.44 -14.34
N ILE A 4 -22.73 32.63 -15.36
CA ILE A 4 -24.06 32.55 -15.98
C ILE A 4 -24.83 31.45 -15.24
N SER A 5 -25.85 31.84 -14.48
CA SER A 5 -26.73 30.94 -13.73
C SER A 5 -27.88 30.48 -14.64
N TYR A 6 -28.08 29.16 -14.76
CA TYR A 6 -29.32 28.60 -15.31
C TYR A 6 -30.01 27.79 -14.21
N LEU A 7 -31.27 28.14 -13.93
CA LEU A 7 -32.14 27.42 -13.00
C LEU A 7 -32.87 26.31 -13.75
N THR A 8 -32.48 25.05 -13.54
CA THR A 8 -33.34 23.89 -13.83
C THR A 8 -33.87 23.30 -12.53
N ASN A 9 -35.08 22.74 -12.63
CA ASN A 9 -36.05 22.63 -11.55
C ASN A 9 -35.60 21.78 -10.33
N LYS A 10 -35.94 22.27 -9.14
CA LYS A 10 -35.87 21.69 -7.77
C LYS A 10 -34.54 21.04 -7.29
N LYS A 11 -33.86 21.81 -6.41
CA LYS A 11 -32.90 21.42 -5.35
C LYS A 11 -31.42 21.14 -5.68
N THR A 12 -30.88 21.64 -6.79
CA THR A 12 -29.42 21.63 -7.02
C THR A 12 -28.94 22.90 -7.69
N PHE A 13 -28.03 23.63 -7.03
CA PHE A 13 -27.32 24.77 -7.61
C PHE A 13 -25.98 24.26 -8.15
N GLY A 14 -25.87 24.09 -9.46
CA GLY A 14 -24.62 23.68 -10.11
C GLY A 14 -23.89 24.90 -10.65
N TYR A 15 -22.61 25.04 -10.35
CA TYR A 15 -21.73 25.99 -11.04
C TYR A 15 -20.64 25.20 -11.76
N LYS A 16 -20.29 25.63 -12.97
CA LYS A 16 -19.24 25.00 -13.78
C LYS A 16 -17.89 25.59 -13.36
N THR A 17 -17.20 25.00 -12.38
CA THR A 17 -15.77 25.30 -12.19
C THR A 17 -14.97 24.57 -13.26
N LEU A 18 -14.43 25.33 -14.21
CA LEU A 18 -13.43 24.83 -15.15
C LEU A 18 -12.10 24.65 -14.40
N ASN A 19 -11.91 23.49 -13.76
CA ASN A 19 -10.59 23.06 -13.27
C ASN A 19 -9.80 22.51 -14.48
N PRO A 20 -8.63 23.09 -14.84
CA PRO A 20 -7.88 22.73 -16.04
C PRO A 20 -7.31 21.30 -16.02
N TYR A 21 -7.21 20.65 -14.86
CA TYR A 21 -6.69 19.29 -14.74
C TYR A 21 -7.73 18.19 -15.01
N TRP A 22 -9.03 18.53 -14.95
CA TRP A 22 -10.11 17.55 -15.00
C TRP A 22 -11.33 18.07 -15.78
N PRO A 23 -11.20 18.25 -17.12
CA PRO A 23 -12.19 18.97 -17.93
C PRO A 23 -13.57 18.30 -18.05
N ASN A 24 -13.68 17.00 -17.70
CA ASN A 24 -14.89 16.19 -17.92
C ASN A 24 -15.67 15.83 -16.65
N TYR A 25 -15.38 16.46 -15.50
CA TYR A 25 -16.02 16.10 -14.22
C TYR A 25 -17.03 17.17 -13.79
N LEU A 26 -18.27 16.76 -13.52
CA LEU A 26 -19.32 17.62 -12.98
C LEU A 26 -19.39 17.44 -11.46
N CYS A 27 -18.98 18.47 -10.70
CA CYS A 27 -19.08 18.45 -9.24
C CYS A 27 -20.53 18.71 -8.80
N LYS A 28 -21.23 17.68 -8.31
CA LYS A 28 -22.56 17.83 -7.70
C LYS A 28 -22.41 18.12 -6.21
N HIS A 29 -22.90 19.29 -5.80
CA HIS A 29 -22.95 19.69 -4.39
C HIS A 29 -24.27 19.22 -3.76
N ARG A 30 -24.22 18.28 -2.82
CA ARG A 30 -25.37 17.91 -1.97
C ARG A 30 -25.14 18.51 -0.58
N ARG A 31 -26.04 19.38 -0.11
CA ARG A 31 -25.99 19.89 1.29
C ARG A 31 -26.36 18.75 2.24
N HIS A 32 -25.43 18.36 3.10
CA HIS A 32 -25.70 17.52 4.27
C HIS A 32 -26.33 18.40 5.38
N PRO A 33 -27.36 17.94 6.11
CA PRO A 33 -28.03 18.75 7.14
C PRO A 33 -27.15 19.09 8.36
N LYS A 34 -25.95 18.48 8.50
CA LYS A 34 -25.03 18.69 9.63
C LYS A 34 -23.74 19.46 9.31
N GLY A 35 -23.64 20.15 8.18
CA GLY A 35 -22.49 21.04 7.91
C GLY A 35 -21.12 20.35 7.75
N ILE A 36 -21.09 19.02 7.68
CA ILE A 36 -19.87 18.25 7.37
C ILE A 36 -19.75 18.14 5.85
N MET A 37 -18.64 18.65 5.33
CA MET A 37 -18.25 18.61 3.91
C MET A 37 -17.81 17.19 3.58
N LEU A 38 -18.71 16.36 3.06
CA LEU A 38 -18.34 15.04 2.55
C LEU A 38 -17.71 15.19 1.16
N MET A 39 -16.48 14.68 1.06
CA MET A 39 -15.66 14.58 -0.14
C MET A 39 -16.31 13.68 -1.22
N TYR A 40 -16.02 14.07 -2.47
CA TYR A 40 -16.40 13.54 -3.78
C TYR A 40 -16.94 12.10 -3.90
N GLU A 41 -18.06 11.97 -4.61
CA GLU A 41 -18.52 10.71 -5.23
C GLU A 41 -18.15 10.81 -6.72
N LEU A 42 -17.02 10.20 -7.11
CA LEU A 42 -16.56 10.14 -8.50
C LEU A 42 -17.31 9.01 -9.23
N GLU A 43 -18.56 9.25 -9.63
CA GLU A 43 -19.27 8.34 -10.52
C GLU A 43 -18.74 8.50 -11.96
N LYS A 44 -17.76 7.68 -12.34
CA LYS A 44 -17.60 7.29 -13.74
C LYS A 44 -18.52 6.09 -13.99
N PRO A 45 -19.41 6.11 -15.00
CA PRO A 45 -20.00 4.87 -15.47
C PRO A 45 -18.85 4.02 -16.02
N LEU A 46 -18.61 2.86 -15.40
CA LEU A 46 -17.74 1.86 -15.99
C LEU A 46 -18.35 1.52 -17.35
N SER A 47 -17.64 1.82 -18.43
CA SER A 47 -18.01 1.31 -19.75
C SER A 47 -18.01 -0.22 -19.63
N ASN A 48 -19.18 -0.82 -19.81
CA ASN A 48 -19.41 -2.25 -19.55
C ASN A 48 -18.79 -3.17 -20.62
N GLU A 49 -17.90 -2.63 -21.46
CA GLU A 49 -17.20 -3.37 -22.51
C GLU A 49 -15.79 -3.71 -22.02
N TYR A 50 -15.54 -5.00 -21.82
CA TYR A 50 -14.22 -5.54 -21.52
C TYR A 50 -13.47 -5.80 -22.83
N THR A 51 -12.27 -5.25 -22.94
CA THR A 51 -11.37 -5.42 -24.09
C THR A 51 -10.64 -6.76 -24.06
N GLY A 52 -10.64 -7.46 -22.91
CA GLY A 52 -9.86 -8.68 -22.68
C GLY A 52 -8.41 -8.40 -22.24
N ASN A 53 -8.02 -7.12 -22.16
CA ASN A 53 -6.70 -6.68 -21.70
C ASN A 53 -6.74 -6.12 -20.27
N GLU A 54 -7.89 -6.16 -19.61
CA GLU A 54 -8.03 -5.72 -18.23
C GLU A 54 -7.27 -6.67 -17.28
N LEU A 55 -6.63 -6.08 -16.28
CA LEU A 55 -5.92 -6.82 -15.25
C LEU A 55 -6.71 -6.78 -13.95
N ALA A 56 -6.96 -7.96 -13.37
CA ALA A 56 -7.57 -8.10 -12.07
C ALA A 56 -6.50 -8.41 -11.02
N VAL A 57 -6.54 -7.70 -9.90
CA VAL A 57 -5.78 -8.06 -8.70
C VAL A 57 -6.66 -9.04 -7.91
N ILE A 58 -6.29 -10.32 -7.92
CA ILE A 58 -7.09 -11.41 -7.35
C ILE A 58 -6.58 -11.89 -5.98
N GLY A 59 -5.39 -11.46 -5.57
CA GLY A 59 -4.87 -11.72 -4.24
C GLY A 59 -3.72 -10.79 -3.89
N MET A 60 -3.52 -10.59 -2.59
CA MET A 60 -2.49 -9.70 -2.06
C MET A 60 -1.99 -10.21 -0.71
N ALA A 61 -0.72 -9.96 -0.42
CA ALA A 61 -0.10 -10.14 0.89
C ALA A 61 0.99 -9.09 1.08
N GLY A 62 1.32 -8.78 2.33
CA GLY A 62 2.32 -7.76 2.62
C GLY A 62 2.61 -7.66 4.12
N ARG A 63 3.84 -7.23 4.42
CA ARG A 63 4.33 -6.91 5.77
C ARG A 63 4.61 -5.43 5.86
N PHE A 64 4.10 -4.80 6.91
CA PHE A 64 4.26 -3.38 7.15
C PHE A 64 4.69 -3.13 8.61
N PRO A 65 5.35 -1.99 8.89
CA PRO A 65 5.64 -1.60 10.27
C PRO A 65 4.35 -1.55 11.07
N GLY A 66 4.32 -2.23 12.23
CA GLY A 66 3.11 -2.32 13.06
C GLY A 66 1.97 -3.19 12.52
N ALA A 67 2.16 -3.89 11.38
CA ALA A 67 1.15 -4.79 10.81
C ALA A 67 1.78 -6.00 10.09
N GLY A 68 1.56 -7.18 10.65
CA GLY A 68 2.03 -8.45 10.10
C GLY A 68 1.24 -8.95 8.88
N ASP A 69 0.13 -8.31 8.52
CA ASP A 69 -0.69 -8.69 7.37
C ASP A 69 -1.49 -7.49 6.84
N ILE A 70 -2.17 -7.68 5.72
CA ILE A 70 -2.93 -6.63 5.04
C ILE A 70 -4.16 -6.20 5.85
N ASP A 71 -4.81 -7.10 6.57
CA ASP A 71 -6.01 -6.79 7.36
C ASP A 71 -5.66 -5.90 8.56
N SER A 72 -4.57 -6.23 9.24
CA SER A 72 -3.96 -5.44 10.31
C SER A 72 -3.49 -4.10 9.80
N TYR A 73 -2.88 -4.06 8.61
CA TYR A 73 -2.47 -2.82 7.96
C TYR A 73 -3.68 -1.93 7.65
N TRP A 74 -4.74 -2.50 7.08
CA TRP A 74 -5.99 -1.80 6.79
C TRP A 74 -6.62 -1.24 8.07
N LYS A 75 -6.64 -2.04 9.13
CA LYS A 75 -7.12 -1.60 10.45
C LYS A 75 -6.29 -0.42 10.98
N ASN A 76 -4.97 -0.48 10.89
CA ASN A 76 -4.09 0.61 11.31
C ASN A 76 -4.38 1.90 10.53
N LEU A 77 -4.62 1.80 9.21
CA LEU A 77 -5.01 2.94 8.38
C LEU A 77 -6.36 3.53 8.81
N CYS A 78 -7.38 2.69 9.01
CA CYS A 78 -8.69 3.14 9.47
C CYS A 78 -8.66 3.77 10.88
N GLN A 79 -7.69 3.38 11.69
CA GLN A 79 -7.49 3.88 13.06
C GLN A 79 -6.45 5.01 13.16
N GLU A 80 -5.87 5.43 12.03
CA GLU A 80 -4.84 6.47 11.95
C GLU A 80 -3.62 6.18 12.86
N ILE A 81 -3.22 4.91 12.96
CA ILE A 81 -2.12 4.47 13.83
C ILE A 81 -0.77 4.83 13.19
N ASP A 82 0.04 5.62 13.92
CA ASP A 82 1.45 5.85 13.59
C ASP A 82 2.30 4.66 14.04
N SER A 83 3.03 4.06 13.09
CA SER A 83 3.88 2.88 13.30
C SER A 83 5.38 3.21 13.25
N VAL A 84 5.75 4.49 13.44
CA VAL A 84 7.15 4.90 13.59
C VAL A 84 7.74 4.36 14.88
N THR A 85 8.89 3.70 14.77
CA THR A 85 9.70 3.30 15.92
C THR A 85 10.72 4.39 16.21
N TRP A 86 10.71 4.92 17.44
CA TRP A 86 11.68 5.90 17.92
C TRP A 86 12.79 5.22 18.72
N HIS A 87 14.04 5.53 18.40
CA HIS A 87 15.20 4.99 19.11
C HIS A 87 15.66 5.97 20.20
N THR A 88 15.43 5.60 21.46
CA THR A 88 15.80 6.45 22.61
C THR A 88 17.30 6.47 22.90
N ASP A 89 18.02 5.42 22.49
CA ASP A 89 19.44 5.23 22.78
C ASP A 89 20.36 5.87 21.74
N PHE A 90 19.79 6.56 20.74
CA PHE A 90 20.55 7.35 19.79
C PHE A 90 21.08 8.60 20.51
N THR A 91 22.21 8.46 21.19
CA THR A 91 22.97 9.64 21.66
C THR A 91 23.21 10.51 20.44
N GLN A 92 22.91 11.82 20.54
CA GLN A 92 23.25 12.83 19.54
C GLN A 92 24.77 12.99 19.41
N GLN A 93 25.51 11.91 19.12
CA GLN A 93 26.80 12.06 18.48
C GLN A 93 26.47 12.53 17.07
N ALA A 94 26.45 13.86 16.92
CA ALA A 94 26.71 14.48 15.63
C ALA A 94 27.91 13.71 15.08
N SER A 95 27.67 12.94 14.03
CA SER A 95 28.71 12.19 13.37
C SER A 95 29.84 13.18 13.06
N THR A 96 31.07 12.77 13.34
CA THR A 96 32.27 13.58 13.07
C THR A 96 32.40 13.97 11.59
N ASP A 97 31.56 13.42 10.71
CA ASP A 97 31.49 13.69 9.27
C ASP A 97 30.36 14.65 8.85
N GLY A 98 29.51 15.11 9.78
CA GLY A 98 28.43 16.06 9.49
C GLY A 98 27.15 15.45 8.91
N SER A 99 26.98 14.13 8.98
CA SER A 99 25.73 13.46 8.62
C SER A 99 24.63 13.64 9.69
N TRP A 100 23.39 13.91 9.23
CA TRP A 100 22.23 14.03 10.10
C TRP A 100 21.60 12.65 10.31
N HIS A 101 21.55 12.18 11.55
CA HIS A 101 20.83 10.97 11.92
C HIS A 101 19.45 11.33 12.48
N VAL A 102 18.40 10.73 11.91
CA VAL A 102 17.04 10.80 12.46
C VAL A 102 16.85 9.58 13.35
N PRO A 103 16.57 9.73 14.66
CA PRO A 103 16.42 8.61 15.60
C PRO A 103 15.03 7.96 15.48
N ALA A 104 14.54 7.80 14.25
CA ALA A 104 13.24 7.25 13.93
C ALA A 104 13.36 6.36 12.71
N GLY A 105 12.68 5.22 12.74
CA GLY A 105 12.69 4.24 11.67
C GLY A 105 11.40 3.46 11.58
N TYR A 106 11.24 2.77 10.47
CA TYR A 106 10.16 1.84 10.23
C TYR A 106 10.73 0.44 10.25
N LEU A 107 10.39 -0.32 11.29
CA LEU A 107 10.92 -1.66 11.51
C LEU A 107 9.81 -2.68 11.33
N LEU A 108 10.10 -3.71 10.53
CA LEU A 108 9.28 -4.90 10.50
C LEU A 108 9.62 -5.75 11.72
N THR A 109 8.60 -6.35 12.33
CA THR A 109 8.80 -7.39 13.35
C THR A 109 9.15 -8.71 12.68
N ASP A 110 9.82 -9.59 13.40
CA ASP A 110 9.99 -11.00 13.03
C ASP A 110 10.71 -11.25 11.69
N VAL A 111 11.52 -10.29 11.22
CA VAL A 111 12.32 -10.41 9.97
C VAL A 111 13.34 -11.53 9.99
N ASP A 112 13.66 -12.04 11.18
CA ASP A 112 14.55 -13.17 11.41
C ASP A 112 13.82 -14.52 11.35
N GLN A 113 12.50 -14.54 11.53
CA GLN A 113 11.67 -15.74 11.45
C GLN A 113 11.46 -16.16 9.99
N PHE A 114 11.52 -17.47 9.73
CA PHE A 114 11.27 -18.05 8.40
C PHE A 114 11.02 -19.56 8.49
N ASP A 115 9.95 -20.07 7.85
CA ASP A 115 9.69 -21.51 7.77
C ASP A 115 10.52 -22.17 6.66
N ALA A 116 11.79 -22.44 6.97
CA ALA A 116 12.72 -23.07 6.04
C ALA A 116 12.22 -24.43 5.52
N LYS A 117 11.57 -25.22 6.37
CA LYS A 117 11.13 -26.58 6.02
C LYS A 117 10.00 -26.54 4.99
N PHE A 118 9.07 -25.60 5.14
CA PHE A 118 7.98 -25.40 4.20
C PHE A 118 8.47 -25.10 2.79
N PHE A 119 9.48 -24.24 2.66
CA PHE A 119 10.10 -23.88 1.38
C PHE A 119 11.18 -24.88 0.89
N GLY A 120 11.36 -26.02 1.57
CA GLY A 120 12.34 -27.03 1.19
C GLY A 120 13.80 -26.60 1.36
N MET A 121 14.07 -25.62 2.22
CA MET A 121 15.41 -25.12 2.53
C MET A 121 15.95 -25.77 3.81
N SER A 122 17.25 -26.06 3.86
CA SER A 122 17.90 -26.45 5.10
C SER A 122 18.05 -25.26 6.07
N PRO A 123 18.12 -25.50 7.39
CA PRO A 123 18.33 -24.41 8.36
C PRO A 123 19.60 -23.59 8.10
N LYS A 124 20.65 -24.22 7.56
CA LYS A 124 21.90 -23.55 7.21
C LYS A 124 21.73 -22.62 6.01
N GLU A 125 20.99 -23.05 4.99
CA GLU A 125 20.70 -22.24 3.81
C GLU A 125 19.80 -21.05 4.16
N ALA A 126 18.76 -21.29 4.96
CA ALA A 126 17.87 -20.23 5.42
C ALA A 126 18.63 -19.15 6.24
N ALA A 127 19.58 -19.56 7.09
CA ALA A 127 20.37 -18.64 7.90
C ALA A 127 21.26 -17.69 7.08
N ILE A 128 21.76 -18.13 5.92
CA ILE A 128 22.58 -17.30 5.03
C ILE A 128 21.75 -16.57 3.97
N THR A 129 20.49 -16.93 3.79
CA THR A 129 19.57 -16.30 2.83
C THR A 129 19.19 -14.91 3.32
N ASP A 130 19.24 -13.95 2.41
CA ASP A 130 18.90 -12.56 2.69
C ASP A 130 17.46 -12.46 3.25
N PRO A 131 17.23 -11.75 4.37
CA PRO A 131 15.90 -11.62 4.96
C PRO A 131 14.84 -11.12 3.97
N GLN A 132 15.21 -10.26 3.01
CA GLN A 132 14.25 -9.74 2.03
C GLN A 132 13.78 -10.85 1.08
N GLN A 133 14.66 -11.79 0.73
CA GLN A 133 14.29 -12.95 -0.09
C GLN A 133 13.39 -13.90 0.70
N ARG A 134 13.63 -14.08 2.00
CA ARG A 134 12.79 -14.90 2.88
C ARG A 134 11.37 -14.32 2.98
N LEU A 135 11.26 -13.03 3.27
CA LEU A 135 9.99 -12.30 3.32
C LEU A 135 9.24 -12.34 1.97
N LEU A 136 9.96 -12.21 0.86
CA LEU A 136 9.39 -12.30 -0.48
C LEU A 136 8.72 -13.67 -0.71
N LEU A 137 9.36 -14.76 -0.29
CA LEU A 137 8.82 -16.11 -0.45
C LEU A 137 7.53 -16.32 0.35
N GLU A 138 7.53 -15.86 1.61
CA GLU A 138 6.34 -15.92 2.47
C GLU A 138 5.19 -15.09 1.89
N CYS A 139 5.45 -13.82 1.54
CA CYS A 139 4.41 -12.95 0.96
C CYS A 139 3.91 -13.48 -0.39
N ALA A 140 4.78 -14.05 -1.24
CA ALA A 140 4.36 -14.63 -2.50
C ALA A 140 3.43 -15.84 -2.28
N TRP A 141 3.74 -16.69 -1.28
CA TRP A 141 2.89 -17.81 -0.92
C TRP A 141 1.53 -17.36 -0.38
N GLU A 142 1.53 -16.42 0.58
CA GLU A 142 0.30 -15.88 1.15
C GLU A 142 -0.59 -15.17 0.12
N ALA A 143 0.01 -14.46 -0.84
CA ALA A 143 -0.74 -13.85 -1.93
C ALA A 143 -1.43 -14.90 -2.82
N LEU A 144 -0.78 -16.04 -3.05
CA LEU A 144 -1.37 -17.17 -3.77
C LEU A 144 -2.46 -17.86 -2.96
N GLU A 145 -2.32 -17.96 -1.63
CA GLU A 145 -3.36 -18.47 -0.73
C GLU A 145 -4.57 -17.54 -0.72
N ASN A 146 -4.35 -16.23 -0.61
CA ASN A 146 -5.39 -15.21 -0.66
C ASN A 146 -6.14 -15.25 -2.01
N ALA A 147 -5.44 -15.50 -3.11
CA ALA A 147 -6.05 -15.68 -4.43
C ALA A 147 -6.75 -17.04 -4.60
N GLY A 148 -6.56 -18.00 -3.69
CA GLY A 148 -7.11 -19.36 -3.79
C GLY A 148 -6.36 -20.28 -4.76
N TYR A 149 -5.13 -19.94 -5.17
CA TYR A 149 -4.35 -20.66 -6.19
C TYR A 149 -3.14 -21.43 -5.65
N ALA A 150 -2.88 -21.40 -4.34
CA ALA A 150 -1.70 -22.01 -3.72
C ALA A 150 -1.46 -23.48 -4.09
N ALA A 151 -2.51 -24.28 -4.26
CA ALA A 151 -2.40 -25.71 -4.60
C ALA A 151 -2.18 -25.98 -6.11
N THR A 152 -2.44 -25.00 -6.98
CA THR A 152 -2.53 -25.20 -8.44
C THR A 152 -1.53 -24.40 -9.25
N CYS A 153 -0.80 -23.47 -8.61
CA CYS A 153 0.10 -22.54 -9.27
C CYS A 153 1.21 -23.24 -10.08
N HIS A 154 1.66 -24.43 -9.65
CA HIS A 154 2.72 -25.21 -10.32
C HIS A 154 2.35 -25.74 -11.72
N GLN A 155 1.08 -25.68 -12.11
CA GLN A 155 0.59 -26.19 -13.40
C GLN A 155 0.38 -25.08 -14.43
N GLN A 156 0.78 -23.85 -14.12
CA GLN A 156 0.49 -22.66 -14.92
C GLN A 156 1.77 -21.93 -15.35
N ASN A 157 1.71 -21.22 -16.48
CA ASN A 157 2.77 -20.32 -16.90
C ASN A 157 2.64 -19.00 -16.15
N VAL A 158 3.36 -18.86 -15.03
CA VAL A 158 3.30 -17.68 -14.16
C VAL A 158 4.60 -16.88 -14.25
N GLY A 159 4.50 -15.60 -14.62
CA GLY A 159 5.61 -14.66 -14.57
C GLY A 159 5.76 -14.06 -13.16
N VAL A 160 7.00 -13.99 -12.66
CA VAL A 160 7.32 -13.38 -11.36
C VAL A 160 8.19 -12.14 -11.60
N TYR A 161 7.71 -10.99 -11.13
CA TYR A 161 8.39 -9.71 -11.27
C TYR A 161 8.66 -9.13 -9.87
N VAL A 162 9.92 -8.90 -9.55
CA VAL A 162 10.35 -8.41 -8.22
C VAL A 162 11.38 -7.32 -8.39
N SER A 163 11.30 -6.30 -7.54
CA SER A 163 12.28 -5.22 -7.46
C SER A 163 12.88 -5.18 -6.07
N ARG A 164 14.18 -4.87 -5.98
CA ARG A 164 14.89 -4.77 -4.70
C ARG A 164 15.78 -3.54 -4.71
N ALA A 165 15.67 -2.71 -3.67
CA ALA A 165 16.66 -1.67 -3.41
C ALA A 165 17.80 -2.26 -2.56
N LEU A 166 19.05 -1.95 -2.91
CA LEU A 166 20.20 -2.37 -2.11
C LEU A 166 20.21 -1.62 -0.79
N LEU A 167 19.89 -2.33 0.30
CA LEU A 167 20.12 -1.84 1.65
C LEU A 167 21.51 -2.29 2.08
N ASN A 168 22.39 -1.33 2.36
CA ASN A 168 23.70 -1.63 2.91
C ASN A 168 23.52 -2.07 4.37
N LYS A 169 23.91 -3.31 4.69
CA LYS A 169 23.81 -3.90 6.03
C LYS A 169 24.62 -3.15 7.10
N SER A 170 25.52 -2.24 6.71
CA SER A 170 26.35 -1.46 7.65
C SER A 170 25.59 -0.42 8.48
N ASN A 171 24.32 -0.11 8.15
CA ASN A 171 23.60 1.02 8.75
C ASN A 171 22.55 0.61 9.80
N PHE A 172 22.52 -0.65 10.21
CA PHE A 172 21.52 -1.20 11.15
C PHE A 172 22.13 -1.78 12.45
N CYS A 173 23.36 -1.39 12.81
CA CYS A 173 23.99 -1.73 14.09
C CYS A 173 24.19 -0.48 14.94
#